data_AF-A0A7X7YQR3-F1
#
_entry.id   AF-A0A7X7YQR3-F1
#
_cell.length_a   1.000
_cell.length_b   1.000
_cell.length_c   1.000
_cell.angle_alpha   90.00
_cell.angle_beta   90.00
_cell.angle_gamma   90.00
#
_symmetry.space_group_name_H-M   'P 1'
#
loop_
_entity.id
_entity.type
_entity.pdbx_description
1 polymer ?
#
loop_
_entity_poly.entity_id
_entity_poly.type
_entity_poly.pdbx_seq_one_letter_code
_entity_poly.pdbx_strand_id
1 'polypeptide(L)' 'RFPAKGKKDVVHYHNTPVSFAALLFKAKEYADNHPDQPKLITINAWNEWVEGSYLLPDMLNGFGYLKAVKKVFGDKDE' A
#
# COMPACT_ATOMS: atom_id res chain seq x y z
N ARG A 1 6.01 -17.96 -7.70
CA ARG A 1 7.16 -17.43 -8.51
C ARG A 1 8.49 -18.16 -8.28
N PHE A 2 8.76 -18.72 -7.09
CA PHE A 2 10.03 -19.43 -6.82
C PHE A 2 9.78 -20.77 -6.10
N PRO A 3 9.67 -21.90 -6.80
CA PRO A 3 9.31 -23.20 -6.20
C PRO A 3 10.34 -23.72 -5.19
N ALA A 4 11.59 -23.27 -5.29
CA ALA A 4 12.66 -23.63 -4.34
C ALA A 4 12.69 -22.74 -3.08
N LYS A 5 11.94 -21.64 -3.04
CA LYS A 5 11.91 -20.70 -1.91
C LYS A 5 10.70 -21.00 -1.02
N GLY A 6 10.94 -21.12 0.28
CA GLY A 6 9.91 -21.38 1.29
C GLY A 6 9.58 -20.13 2.10
N LYS A 7 8.76 -20.31 3.15
CA LYS A 7 8.31 -19.22 4.05
C LYS A 7 9.44 -18.35 4.61
N LYS A 8 10.61 -18.95 4.88
CA LYS A 8 11.80 -18.24 5.41
C LYS A 8 12.45 -17.29 4.41
N ASP A 9 12.22 -17.51 3.12
CA ASP A 9 12.84 -16.75 2.02
C ASP A 9 11.95 -15.60 1.55
N VAL A 10 10.78 -15.45 2.17
CA VAL A 10 9.78 -14.43 1.88
C VAL A 10 9.78 -13.40 3.00
N VAL A 11 10.05 -12.14 2.65
CA VAL A 11 10.11 -11.03 3.59
C VAL A 11 8.86 -10.16 3.45
N HIS A 12 7.86 -10.39 4.32
CA HIS A 12 6.69 -9.53 4.48
C HIS A 12 6.55 -9.11 5.94
N TYR A 13 7.44 -8.23 6.41
CA TYR A 13 7.33 -7.68 7.76
C TYR A 13 6.23 -6.62 7.83
N HIS A 14 5.39 -6.71 8.86
CA HIS A 14 4.36 -5.71 9.17
C HIS A 14 3.42 -5.33 8.02
N ASN A 15 3.10 -6.28 7.11
CA ASN A 15 2.12 -6.08 6.05
C ASN A 15 0.71 -5.91 6.64
N THR A 16 0.38 -4.67 6.96
CA THR A 16 -0.82 -4.26 7.70
C THR A 16 -1.33 -2.96 7.12
N PRO A 17 -2.65 -2.69 7.15
CA PRO A 17 -3.20 -1.41 6.70
C PRO A 17 -2.56 -0.19 7.36
N VAL A 18 -2.16 -0.29 8.63
CA VAL A 18 -1.51 0.79 9.38
C VAL A 18 -0.11 1.08 8.84
N SER A 19 0.72 0.06 8.65
CA SER A 19 2.07 0.24 8.10
C SER A 19 2.03 0.72 6.65
N PHE A 20 1.04 0.24 5.88
CA PHE A 20 0.79 0.73 4.53
C PHE A 20 0.41 2.22 4.53
N ALA A 21 -0.47 2.68 5.42
CA ALA A 21 -0.80 4.10 5.54
C ALA A 21 0.44 4.97 5.84
N ALA A 22 1.35 4.51 6.71
CA ALA A 22 2.60 5.21 7.00
C ALA A 22 3.49 5.35 5.75
N LEU A 23 3.55 4.31 4.90
CA LEU A 23 4.26 4.38 3.62
C LEU A 23 3.59 5.34 2.63
N LEU A 24 2.26 5.35 2.57
CA LEU A 24 1.51 6.31 1.75
C LEU A 24 1.74 7.75 2.20
N PHE A 25 1.81 8.01 3.52
CA PHE A 25 2.17 9.34 4.02
C PHE A 25 3.56 9.79 3.55
N LYS A 26 4.55 8.90 3.57
CA LYS A 26 5.89 9.21 3.05
C LYS A 26 5.88 9.47 1.54
N ALA A 27 5.12 8.68 0.77
CA ALA A 27 4.98 8.89 -0.67
C ALA A 27 4.31 10.25 -0.97
N LYS A 28 3.29 10.61 -0.19
CA LYS A 28 2.63 11.92 -0.29
C LYS A 28 3.59 13.06 0.03
N GLU A 29 4.30 12.98 1.15
CA GLU A 29 5.30 13.97 1.56
C GLU A 29 6.37 14.16 0.48
N TYR A 30 6.86 13.05 -0.09
CA TYR A 30 7.79 13.11 -1.21
C TYR A 30 7.18 13.87 -2.40
N ALA A 31 5.98 13.49 -2.86
CA ALA A 31 5.33 14.17 -3.98
C ALA A 31 5.04 15.66 -3.71
N ASP A 32 4.66 16.01 -2.48
CA ASP A 32 4.39 17.40 -2.08
C ASP A 32 5.65 18.26 -2.03
N ASN A 33 6.81 17.67 -1.72
CA ASN A 33 8.10 18.37 -1.64
C ASN A 33 8.84 18.51 -2.98
N HIS A 34 8.28 18.02 -4.09
CA HIS A 34 8.87 18.11 -5.43
C HIS A 34 7.92 18.86 -6.39
N PRO A 35 7.78 20.19 -6.24
CA PRO A 35 6.78 20.98 -6.96
C PRO A 35 6.99 21.03 -8.48
N ASP A 36 8.21 20.78 -8.96
CA ASP A 36 8.56 20.76 -10.38
C ASP A 36 8.14 19.46 -11.09
N GLN A 37 7.51 18.52 -10.37
CA GLN A 37 7.06 17.24 -10.90
C GLN A 37 5.53 17.08 -10.73
N PRO A 38 4.85 16.39 -11.66
CA PRO A 38 3.46 16.01 -11.45
C PRO A 38 3.31 15.19 -10.17
N LYS A 39 2.31 15.54 -9.35
CA LYS A 39 1.97 14.79 -8.13
C LYS A 39 1.29 13.46 -8.49
N LEU A 40 2.11 12.47 -8.84
CA LEU A 40 1.68 11.13 -9.22
C LEU A 40 2.31 10.09 -8.32
N ILE A 41 1.48 9.22 -7.75
CA ILE A 41 1.91 8.08 -6.93
C ILE A 41 1.29 6.83 -7.54
N THR A 42 2.10 5.80 -7.78
CA THR A 42 1.63 4.48 -8.21
C THR A 42 1.60 3.52 -7.02
N ILE A 43 0.56 2.69 -6.95
CA ILE A 43 0.41 1.65 -5.92
C ILE A 43 0.47 0.30 -6.62
N ASN A 44 1.43 -0.53 -6.21
CA ASN A 44 1.49 -1.93 -6.59
C ASN A 44 0.77 -2.79 -5.54
N ALA A 45 -0.25 -3.57 -5.87
CA ALA A 45 -1.09 -3.54 -7.07
C ALA A 45 -2.56 -3.62 -6.62
N TRP A 46 -3.50 -3.59 -7.56
CA TRP A 46 -4.89 -3.92 -7.21
C TRP A 46 -4.98 -5.35 -6.64
N ASN A 47 -4.39 -6.35 -7.30
CA ASN A 47 -4.66 -7.77 -7.01
C ASN A 47 -3.45 -8.71 -7.19
N GLU A 48 -2.24 -8.30 -6.79
CA GLU A 48 -1.07 -9.20 -6.81
C GLU A 48 -1.01 -10.05 -5.53
N TRP A 49 -1.81 -11.11 -5.52
CA TRP A 49 -1.97 -12.01 -4.38
C TRP A 49 -0.77 -12.89 -4.11
N VAL A 50 -0.08 -13.35 -5.16
CA VAL A 50 1.01 -14.32 -5.03
C VAL A 50 2.22 -13.68 -4.34
N GLU A 51 2.41 -12.38 -4.55
CA GLU A 51 3.47 -11.59 -3.90
C GLU A 51 3.00 -10.83 -2.65
N GLY A 52 1.75 -11.02 -2.23
CA GLY A 52 1.20 -10.41 -1.02
C GLY A 52 1.00 -8.89 -1.09
N SER A 53 1.09 -8.30 -2.28
CA SER A 53 0.95 -6.87 -2.55
C SER A 53 -0.39 -6.57 -3.24
N TYR A 54 -1.49 -6.78 -2.53
CA TYR A 54 -2.84 -6.52 -3.01
C TYR A 54 -3.49 -5.34 -2.26
N LEU A 55 -4.26 -4.54 -3.01
CA LEU A 55 -5.13 -3.49 -2.48
C LEU A 55 -6.60 -3.96 -2.40
N LEU A 56 -6.94 -4.98 -3.20
CA LEU A 56 -8.28 -5.59 -3.27
C LEU A 56 -8.76 -5.98 -1.86
N PRO A 57 -10.02 -5.69 -1.50
CA PRO A 57 -10.58 -6.14 -0.24
C PRO A 57 -10.49 -7.65 -0.07
N ASP A 58 -10.21 -8.08 1.15
CA ASP A 58 -10.02 -9.48 1.53
C ASP A 58 -10.89 -9.83 2.75
N MET A 59 -10.85 -11.09 3.19
CA MET A 59 -11.57 -11.50 4.40
C MET A 59 -10.85 -11.13 5.71
N LEU A 60 -9.53 -10.88 5.67
CA LEU A 60 -8.72 -10.63 6.86
C LEU A 60 -8.78 -9.16 7.31
N ASN A 61 -8.63 -8.25 6.36
CA ASN A 61 -8.56 -6.80 6.54
C ASN A 61 -9.80 -6.08 6.00
N GLY A 62 -10.66 -6.74 5.21
CA GLY A 62 -11.82 -6.12 4.59
C GLY A 62 -11.38 -4.97 3.70
N PHE A 63 -11.95 -3.78 3.94
CA PHE A 63 -11.57 -2.54 3.25
C PHE A 63 -10.36 -1.84 3.88
N GLY A 64 -9.61 -2.49 4.78
CA GLY A 64 -8.55 -1.85 5.57
C GLY A 64 -7.54 -1.07 4.73
N TYR A 65 -7.03 -1.66 3.65
CA TYR A 65 -6.07 -1.00 2.76
C TYR A 65 -6.70 0.17 1.98
N LEU A 66 -7.93 0.04 1.50
CA LEU A 66 -8.64 1.15 0.84
C LEU A 66 -8.96 2.30 1.81
N LYS A 67 -9.32 1.99 3.05
CA LYS A 67 -9.49 2.99 4.12
C LYS A 67 -8.17 3.70 4.43
N ALA A 68 -7.04 3.00 4.37
CA ALA A 68 -5.72 3.61 4.50
C ALA A 68 -5.43 4.61 3.35
N VAL A 69 -5.79 4.27 2.10
CA VAL A 69 -5.71 5.22 0.97
C VAL A 69 -6.59 6.44 1.22
N LYS A 70 -7.88 6.24 1.56
CA LYS A 70 -8.81 7.35 1.87
C LYS A 70 -8.28 8.23 3.01
N LYS A 71 -7.69 7.64 4.04
CA LYS A 71 -7.13 8.40 5.18
C LYS A 71 -6.00 9.37 4.78
N VAL A 72 -5.20 9.03 3.76
CA VAL A 72 -4.02 9.82 3.36
C VAL A 72 -4.35 10.83 2.26
N PHE A 73 -5.22 10.43 1.33
CA PHE A 73 -5.51 11.18 0.09
C PHE A 73 -6.97 11.62 -0.07
N GLY A 74 -7.89 11.12 0.75
CA GLY A 74 -9.29 11.53 0.72
C GLY A 74 -9.49 12.92 1.30
N ASP A 75 -10.59 13.56 0.88
CA ASP A 75 -10.99 14.87 1.38
C ASP A 75 -11.36 14.80 2.87
N LYS A 76 -11.19 15.93 3.57
CA LYS A 76 -11.47 16.03 5.02
C LYS A 76 -12.96 16.17 5.35
N ASP A 77 -13.83 16.21 4.36
CA ASP A 77 -15.22 16.66 4.51
C ASP A 77 -16.28 15.53 4.46
N GLU A 78 -15.90 14.29 4.79
CA GLU A 78 -16.85 13.18 5.05
C GLU A 78 -16.56 12.45 6.37
#